data_AF-A0A430Q790-F1
#
_entry.id   AF-A0A430Q790-F1
#
_cell.length_a   1.000
_cell.length_b   1.000
_cell.length_c   1.000
_cell.angle_alpha   90.00
_cell.angle_beta   90.00
_cell.angle_gamma   90.00
#
_symmetry.space_group_name_H-M   'P 1'
#
loop_
_entity.id
_entity.type
_entity.pdbx_description
1 polymer ?
#
loop_
_entity_poly.entity_id
_entity_poly.type
_entity_poly.pdbx_seq_one_letter_code
_entity_poly.pdbx_strand_id
1 'polypeptide(L)'
;MGDAKEVRLLLQKLGPNEHQKYKNHILPKHPQEVNLDEAVNVLNKMFCGQMSKFLIRHNCLQLTKEDDEGYTTYAGRVNLQAERFKLNVLTSDQIKCLLFISGLNFPVDADLRMKLLSCMEHDDEMTLQTVTAECQRLINLKQDTAMLETKNVVPSNHSVHAIMTVQRRNSTKKL
;
A
#
# COMPACT_ATOMS: atom_id res chain seq x y z
N MET A 1 19.30 -24.32 -27.03
CA MET A 1 18.67 -24.10 -28.35
C MET A 1 17.12 -24.07 -28.31
N GLY A 2 16.47 -24.36 -27.16
CA GLY A 2 15.00 -24.30 -27.03
C GLY A 2 14.45 -22.88 -26.83
N ASP A 3 15.02 -22.15 -25.87
CA ASP A 3 14.47 -20.89 -25.36
C ASP A 3 14.34 -19.81 -26.43
N ALA A 4 15.32 -19.66 -27.33
CA ALA A 4 15.28 -18.63 -28.37
C ALA A 4 14.11 -18.82 -29.37
N LYS A 5 13.69 -20.07 -29.63
CA LYS A 5 12.54 -20.35 -30.50
C LYS A 5 11.23 -20.06 -29.76
N GLU A 6 11.16 -20.39 -28.48
CA GLU A 6 9.99 -20.17 -27.62
C GLU A 6 9.75 -18.67 -27.36
N VAL A 7 10.81 -17.93 -27.03
CA VAL A 7 10.76 -16.46 -26.91
C VAL A 7 10.31 -15.83 -28.22
N ARG A 8 10.85 -16.27 -29.37
CA ARG A 8 10.40 -15.75 -30.67
C ARG A 8 8.92 -16.01 -30.92
N LEU A 9 8.43 -17.20 -30.61
CA LEU A 9 7.02 -17.56 -30.77
C LEU A 9 6.13 -16.71 -29.85
N LEU A 10 6.54 -16.50 -28.61
CA LEU A 10 5.85 -15.63 -27.64
C LEU A 10 5.74 -14.20 -28.16
N LEU A 11 6.85 -13.64 -28.63
CA LEU A 11 6.90 -12.26 -29.12
C LEU A 11 6.14 -12.04 -30.42
N GLN A 12 5.89 -13.08 -31.21
CA GLN A 12 5.02 -13.03 -32.40
C GLN A 12 3.53 -12.93 -32.05
N LYS A 13 3.13 -13.29 -30.83
CA LYS A 13 1.74 -13.17 -30.37
C LYS A 13 1.39 -11.77 -29.86
N LEU A 14 2.40 -10.93 -29.65
CA LEU A 14 2.20 -9.54 -29.24
C LEU A 14 1.72 -8.70 -30.42
N GLY A 15 0.83 -7.74 -30.14
CA GLY A 15 0.51 -6.69 -31.10
C GLY A 15 1.73 -5.81 -31.42
N PRO A 16 1.71 -5.03 -32.52
CA PRO A 16 2.85 -4.21 -32.92
C PRO A 16 3.32 -3.24 -31.82
N ASN A 17 2.37 -2.64 -31.10
CA ASN A 17 2.66 -1.70 -30.02
C ASN A 17 3.26 -2.39 -28.80
N GLU A 18 2.71 -3.53 -28.40
CA GLU A 18 3.18 -4.33 -27.26
C GLU A 18 4.57 -4.88 -27.54
N HIS A 19 4.81 -5.34 -28.78
CA HIS A 19 6.12 -5.82 -29.22
C HIS A 19 7.18 -4.71 -29.18
N GLN A 20 6.85 -3.49 -29.63
CA GLN A 20 7.77 -2.35 -29.56
C GLN A 20 8.07 -1.95 -28.10
N LYS A 21 7.04 -1.90 -27.25
CA LYS A 21 7.21 -1.64 -25.81
C LYS A 21 8.14 -2.67 -25.17
N TYR A 22 7.93 -3.96 -25.45
CA TYR A 22 8.81 -5.03 -24.96
C TYR A 22 10.26 -4.82 -25.41
N LYS A 23 10.49 -4.60 -26.70
CA LYS A 23 11.84 -4.34 -27.24
C LYS A 23 12.54 -3.17 -26.57
N ASN A 24 11.83 -2.08 -26.32
CA ASN A 24 12.38 -0.91 -25.63
C ASN A 24 12.74 -1.24 -24.16
N HIS A 25 11.96 -2.10 -23.50
CA HIS A 25 12.14 -2.42 -22.08
C HIS A 25 13.31 -3.37 -21.80
N ILE A 26 13.67 -4.22 -22.75
CA ILE A 26 14.80 -5.15 -22.59
C ILE A 26 16.16 -4.55 -22.96
N LEU A 27 16.18 -3.32 -23.50
CA LEU A 27 17.43 -2.66 -23.88
C LEU A 27 18.40 -2.59 -22.68
N PRO A 28 19.71 -2.81 -22.91
CA PRO A 28 20.37 -2.94 -24.21
C PRO A 28 20.32 -4.35 -24.84
N LYS A 29 19.70 -5.34 -24.17
CA LYS A 29 19.65 -6.72 -24.66
C LYS A 29 18.81 -6.85 -25.92
N HIS A 30 19.20 -7.75 -26.81
CA HIS A 30 18.38 -8.14 -27.95
C HIS A 30 17.39 -9.26 -27.55
N PRO A 31 16.17 -9.36 -28.13
CA PRO A 31 15.22 -10.43 -27.78
C PRO A 31 15.75 -11.86 -27.90
N GLN A 32 16.83 -12.07 -28.67
CA GLN A 32 17.49 -13.37 -28.84
C GLN A 32 18.44 -13.73 -27.67
N GLU A 33 18.81 -12.74 -26.86
CA GLU A 33 19.70 -12.85 -25.70
C GLU A 33 18.92 -13.05 -24.40
N VAL A 34 17.59 -12.94 -24.45
CA VAL A 34 16.67 -13.10 -23.32
C VAL A 34 16.16 -14.55 -23.33
N ASN A 35 16.23 -15.23 -22.19
CA ASN A 35 15.65 -16.57 -22.04
C ASN A 35 14.13 -16.51 -21.81
N LEU A 36 13.46 -17.65 -21.83
CA LEU A 36 12.00 -17.69 -21.73
C LEU A 36 11.49 -17.11 -20.39
N ASP A 37 12.09 -17.48 -19.27
CA ASP A 37 11.69 -17.01 -17.95
C ASP A 37 11.84 -15.49 -17.80
N GLU A 38 12.95 -14.94 -18.31
CA GLU A 38 13.20 -13.50 -18.30
C GLU A 38 12.18 -12.78 -19.21
N ALA A 39 11.89 -13.31 -20.39
CA ALA A 39 10.91 -12.74 -21.31
C ALA A 39 9.49 -12.72 -20.69
N VAL A 40 9.07 -13.84 -20.09
CA VAL A 40 7.78 -13.96 -19.39
C VAL A 40 7.72 -12.99 -18.21
N ASN A 41 8.79 -12.87 -17.43
CA ASN A 41 8.86 -11.92 -16.31
C ASN A 41 8.74 -10.46 -16.78
N VAL A 42 9.42 -10.08 -17.87
CA VAL A 42 9.29 -8.74 -18.44
C VAL A 42 7.86 -8.48 -18.91
N LEU A 43 7.26 -9.42 -19.65
CA LEU A 43 5.89 -9.27 -20.14
C LEU A 43 4.88 -9.15 -18.99
N ASN A 44 5.03 -9.97 -17.95
CA ASN A 44 4.21 -9.87 -16.74
C ASN A 44 4.38 -8.52 -16.05
N LYS A 45 5.59 -7.98 -15.96
CA LYS A 45 5.81 -6.65 -15.37
C LYS A 45 5.19 -5.52 -16.21
N MET A 46 5.23 -5.62 -17.54
CA MET A 46 4.74 -4.58 -18.44
C MET A 46 3.22 -4.57 -18.61
N PHE A 47 2.60 -5.76 -18.67
CA PHE A 47 1.22 -5.90 -19.12
C PHE A 47 0.28 -6.49 -18.08
N CYS A 48 0.80 -7.27 -17.12
CA CYS A 48 -0.01 -7.70 -15.99
C CYS A 48 0.08 -6.61 -14.92
N GLY A 49 -1.07 -6.02 -14.57
CA GLY A 49 -1.13 -5.11 -13.43
C GLY A 49 -0.56 -5.82 -12.20
N GLN A 50 0.49 -5.25 -11.61
CA GLN A 50 1.06 -5.76 -10.37
C GLN A 50 0.09 -5.40 -9.24
N MET A 51 -0.92 -6.23 -9.03
CA MET A 51 -1.68 -6.18 -7.80
C MET A 51 -0.72 -6.53 -6.66
N SER A 52 -0.76 -5.73 -5.60
CA SER A 52 0.04 -6.00 -4.40
C SER A 52 -0.30 -7.37 -3.83
N LYS A 53 0.66 -8.04 -3.17
CA LYS A 53 0.42 -9.28 -2.42
C LYS A 53 -0.76 -9.09 -1.48
N PHE A 54 -0.86 -7.92 -0.82
CA PHE A 54 -2.00 -7.60 0.02
C PHE A 54 -3.32 -7.61 -0.74
N LEU A 55 -3.43 -6.91 -1.87
CA LEU A 55 -4.69 -6.79 -2.60
C LEU A 55 -5.17 -8.14 -3.15
N ILE A 56 -4.25 -8.94 -3.70
CA ILE A 56 -4.56 -10.31 -4.15
C ILE A 56 -5.12 -11.11 -2.98
N ARG A 57 -4.47 -11.04 -1.82
CA ARG A 57 -4.85 -11.81 -0.66
C ARG A 57 -6.18 -11.34 -0.07
N HIS A 58 -6.34 -10.03 0.10
CA HIS A 58 -7.55 -9.41 0.60
C HIS A 58 -8.76 -9.75 -0.27
N ASN A 59 -8.64 -9.67 -1.60
CA ASN A 59 -9.73 -10.00 -2.52
C ASN A 59 -10.19 -11.47 -2.40
N CYS A 60 -9.27 -12.40 -2.14
CA CYS A 60 -9.64 -13.79 -1.88
C CYS A 60 -10.49 -13.94 -0.62
N LEU A 61 -10.19 -13.17 0.45
CA LEU A 61 -10.97 -13.19 1.69
C LEU A 61 -12.36 -12.57 1.52
N GLN A 62 -12.52 -11.67 0.55
CA GLN A 62 -13.79 -11.03 0.21
C GLN A 62 -14.61 -11.81 -0.83
N LEU A 63 -14.18 -13.03 -1.20
CA LEU A 63 -14.91 -13.83 -2.18
C LEU A 63 -16.32 -14.14 -1.69
N THR A 64 -17.28 -13.75 -2.51
CA THR A 64 -18.69 -14.09 -2.36
C THR A 64 -19.18 -14.66 -3.70
N LYS A 65 -20.17 -15.55 -3.59
CA LYS A 65 -20.85 -16.12 -4.75
C LYS A 65 -21.85 -15.08 -5.26
N GLU A 66 -21.87 -14.85 -6.57
CA GLU A 66 -22.89 -13.98 -7.19
C GLU A 66 -24.23 -14.69 -7.27
N ASP A 67 -25.35 -13.96 -7.27
CA ASP A 67 -26.69 -14.55 -7.23
C ASP A 67 -26.96 -15.51 -8.40
N ASP A 68 -26.52 -15.16 -9.61
CA ASP A 68 -26.72 -15.91 -10.85
C ASP A 68 -25.61 -16.95 -11.15
N GLU A 69 -24.60 -17.04 -10.30
CA GLU A 69 -23.45 -17.92 -10.53
C GLU A 69 -23.75 -19.38 -10.16
N GLY A 70 -23.36 -20.34 -11.01
CA GLY A 70 -23.43 -21.76 -10.68
C GLY A 70 -22.35 -22.19 -9.68
N TYR A 71 -22.62 -23.19 -8.82
CA TYR A 71 -21.67 -23.67 -7.81
C TYR A 71 -20.34 -24.17 -8.41
N THR A 72 -20.37 -24.83 -9.56
CA THR A 72 -19.15 -25.29 -10.25
C THR A 72 -18.28 -24.12 -10.70
N THR A 73 -18.90 -23.06 -11.24
CA THR A 73 -18.20 -21.82 -11.61
C THR A 73 -17.59 -21.14 -10.39
N TYR A 74 -18.37 -21.04 -9.30
CA TYR A 74 -17.92 -20.45 -8.05
C TYR A 74 -16.74 -21.23 -7.45
N ALA A 75 -16.82 -22.57 -7.41
CA ALA A 75 -15.72 -23.42 -6.95
C ALA A 75 -14.45 -23.21 -7.77
N GLY A 76 -14.59 -23.05 -9.10
CA GLY A 76 -13.47 -22.69 -9.98
C GLY A 76 -12.84 -21.33 -9.63
N ARG A 77 -13.66 -20.30 -9.34
CA ARG A 77 -13.19 -18.99 -8.89
C ARG A 77 -12.49 -19.05 -7.54
N VAL A 78 -13.05 -19.77 -6.57
CA VAL A 78 -12.44 -19.98 -5.25
C VAL A 78 -11.07 -20.64 -5.41
N ASN A 79 -10.98 -21.71 -6.19
CA ASN A 79 -9.71 -22.40 -6.44
C ASN A 79 -8.68 -21.46 -7.10
N LEU A 80 -9.07 -20.71 -8.12
CA LEU A 80 -8.18 -19.76 -8.79
C LEU A 80 -7.64 -18.68 -7.82
N GLN A 81 -8.49 -18.11 -6.97
CA GLN A 81 -8.04 -17.09 -6.02
C GLN A 81 -7.22 -17.70 -4.88
N ALA A 82 -7.52 -18.91 -4.41
CA ALA A 82 -6.73 -19.61 -3.40
C ALA A 82 -5.29 -19.88 -3.88
N GLU A 83 -5.12 -20.28 -5.13
CA GLU A 83 -3.79 -20.45 -5.74
C GLU A 83 -3.04 -19.12 -5.85
N ARG A 84 -3.73 -18.03 -6.23
CA ARG A 84 -3.14 -16.68 -6.26
C ARG A 84 -2.80 -16.15 -4.86
N PHE A 85 -3.63 -16.46 -3.86
CA PHE A 85 -3.41 -16.13 -2.46
C PHE A 85 -2.18 -16.85 -1.89
N LYS A 86 -1.81 -18.00 -2.47
CA LYS A 86 -0.76 -18.90 -2.00
C LYS A 86 -1.03 -19.40 -0.59
N LEU A 87 -2.27 -19.84 -0.35
CA LEU A 87 -2.75 -20.23 0.99
C LEU A 87 -1.93 -21.36 1.63
N ASN A 88 -1.45 -22.29 0.81
CA ASN A 88 -0.68 -23.47 1.23
C ASN A 88 0.72 -23.15 1.79
N VAL A 89 1.28 -21.97 1.51
CA VAL A 89 2.63 -21.57 1.97
C VAL A 89 2.60 -20.44 2.99
N LEU A 90 1.42 -19.89 3.29
CA LEU A 90 1.29 -18.83 4.29
C LEU A 90 1.37 -19.38 5.71
N THR A 91 2.19 -18.74 6.54
CA THR A 91 2.28 -19.02 7.97
C THR A 91 1.07 -18.43 8.70
N SER A 92 0.81 -18.95 9.91
CA SER A 92 -0.24 -18.40 10.78
C SER A 92 -0.04 -16.91 11.06
N ASP A 93 1.21 -16.47 11.24
CA ASP A 93 1.53 -15.08 11.53
C ASP A 93 1.30 -14.16 10.33
N GLN A 94 1.65 -14.60 9.11
CA GLN A 94 1.36 -13.81 7.91
C GLN A 94 -0.16 -13.64 7.70
N ILE A 95 -0.97 -14.65 8.02
CA ILE A 95 -2.45 -14.54 7.99
C ILE A 95 -2.92 -13.53 9.05
N LYS A 96 -2.37 -13.56 10.28
CA LYS A 96 -2.70 -12.57 11.32
C LYS A 96 -2.34 -11.15 10.88
N CYS A 97 -1.17 -10.95 10.25
CA CYS A 97 -0.76 -9.67 9.69
C CYS A 97 -1.74 -9.16 8.63
N LEU A 98 -2.18 -10.04 7.71
CA LEU A 98 -3.18 -9.71 6.70
C LEU A 98 -4.49 -9.25 7.35
N LEU A 99 -5.00 -10.01 8.32
CA LEU A 99 -6.24 -9.65 9.04
C LEU A 99 -6.08 -8.31 9.79
N PHE A 100 -4.93 -8.09 10.44
CA PHE A 100 -4.66 -6.84 11.16
C PHE A 100 -4.70 -5.64 10.21
N ILE A 101 -3.95 -5.69 9.10
CA ILE A 101 -3.91 -4.59 8.12
C ILE A 101 -5.29 -4.37 7.49
N SER A 102 -6.04 -5.45 7.21
CA SER A 102 -7.41 -5.37 6.67
C SER A 102 -8.40 -4.71 7.61
N GLY A 103 -8.11 -4.69 8.93
CA GLY A 103 -8.91 -4.00 9.94
C GLY A 103 -8.68 -2.49 10.00
N LEU A 104 -7.57 -1.98 9.45
CA LEU A 104 -7.18 -0.57 9.49
C LEU A 104 -7.92 0.24 8.41
N ASN A 105 -9.24 0.39 8.58
CA ASN A 105 -10.10 1.01 7.58
C ASN A 105 -10.38 2.50 7.81
N PHE A 106 -10.01 3.04 8.97
CA PHE A 106 -10.28 4.43 9.29
C PHE A 106 -9.24 5.37 8.64
N PRO A 107 -9.63 6.59 8.25
CA PRO A 107 -8.70 7.57 7.67
C PRO A 107 -7.49 7.89 8.55
N VAL A 108 -7.65 7.83 9.88
CA VAL A 108 -6.56 8.08 10.85
C VAL A 108 -5.41 7.08 10.72
N ASP A 109 -5.68 5.88 10.20
CA ASP A 109 -4.70 4.80 10.03
C ASP A 109 -4.02 4.83 8.65
N ALA A 110 -4.30 5.82 7.78
CA ALA A 110 -3.84 5.80 6.39
C ALA A 110 -2.32 5.67 6.24
N ASP A 111 -1.53 6.45 6.98
CA ASP A 111 -0.06 6.39 6.95
C ASP A 111 0.46 5.05 7.48
N LEU A 112 -0.17 4.56 8.55
CA LEU A 112 0.17 3.30 9.18
C LEU A 112 -0.07 2.14 8.21
N ARG A 113 -1.27 2.09 7.62
CA ARG A 113 -1.66 1.12 6.61
C ARG A 113 -0.69 1.17 5.42
N MET A 114 -0.34 2.35 4.90
CA MET A 114 0.62 2.48 3.80
C MET A 114 1.99 1.86 4.16
N LYS A 115 2.50 2.13 5.37
CA LYS A 115 3.78 1.55 5.80
C LYS A 115 3.71 0.04 5.98
N LEU A 116 2.66 -0.48 6.61
CA LEU A 116 2.49 -1.92 6.84
C LEU A 116 2.30 -2.69 5.52
N LEU A 117 1.60 -2.10 4.55
CA LEU A 117 1.51 -2.66 3.19
C LEU A 117 2.89 -2.77 2.55
N SER A 118 3.72 -1.72 2.66
CA SER A 118 5.11 -1.77 2.16
C SER A 118 5.92 -2.88 2.84
N CYS A 119 5.77 -3.08 4.15
CA CYS A 119 6.43 -4.18 4.86
C CYS A 119 5.97 -5.55 4.32
N MET A 120 4.66 -5.76 4.16
CA MET A 120 4.12 -7.03 3.64
C MET A 120 4.59 -7.36 2.21
N GLU A 121 4.89 -6.36 1.38
CA GLU A 121 5.42 -6.61 0.04
C GLU A 121 6.87 -7.14 0.05
N HIS A 122 7.68 -6.70 1.03
CA HIS A 122 9.14 -6.92 1.04
C HIS A 122 9.62 -7.89 2.12
N ASP A 123 8.84 -8.12 3.17
CA ASP A 123 9.15 -9.01 4.29
C ASP A 123 8.25 -10.25 4.23
N ASP A 124 8.80 -11.35 3.72
CA ASP A 124 8.11 -12.63 3.67
C ASP A 124 8.04 -13.31 5.05
N GLU A 125 8.71 -12.81 6.10
CA GLU A 125 8.68 -13.37 7.46
C GLU A 125 7.94 -12.44 8.46
N MET A 126 7.13 -11.51 7.94
CA MET A 126 6.41 -10.54 8.74
C MET A 126 5.50 -11.21 9.79
N THR A 127 5.66 -10.82 11.06
CA THR A 127 4.84 -11.32 12.18
C THR A 127 3.95 -10.24 12.78
N LEU A 128 2.93 -10.66 13.52
CA LEU A 128 2.04 -9.70 14.18
C LEU A 128 2.79 -8.84 15.22
N GLN A 129 3.86 -9.39 15.80
CA GLN A 129 4.73 -8.64 16.71
C GLN A 129 5.51 -7.56 15.96
N THR A 130 6.06 -7.85 14.79
CA THR A 130 6.79 -6.83 13.99
C THR A 130 5.83 -5.75 13.48
N VAL A 131 4.61 -6.12 13.07
CA VAL A 131 3.52 -5.17 12.76
C VAL A 131 3.29 -4.21 13.93
N THR A 132 3.08 -4.75 15.14
CA THR A 132 2.74 -3.95 16.32
C THR A 132 3.88 -3.04 16.74
N ALA A 133 5.13 -3.54 16.69
CA ALA A 133 6.32 -2.74 16.96
C ALA A 133 6.47 -1.58 15.96
N GLU A 134 6.21 -1.84 14.68
CA GLU A 134 6.23 -0.80 13.64
C GLU A 134 5.15 0.25 13.84
N CYS A 135 3.95 -0.17 14.29
CA CYS A 135 2.89 0.76 14.67
C CYS A 135 3.32 1.70 15.79
N GLN A 136 3.87 1.15 16.87
CA GLN A 136 4.34 1.94 18.01
C GLN A 136 5.47 2.89 17.59
N ARG A 137 6.40 2.42 16.77
CA ARG A 137 7.50 3.24 16.23
C ARG A 137 6.98 4.44 15.45
N LEU A 138 5.98 4.25 14.59
CA LEU A 138 5.36 5.33 13.82
C LEU A 138 4.59 6.32 14.69
N ILE A 139 3.88 5.83 15.72
CA ILE A 139 3.19 6.70 16.68
C ILE A 139 4.20 7.61 17.39
N ASN A 140 5.31 7.04 17.88
CA ASN A 140 6.36 7.81 18.55
C ASN A 140 6.97 8.85 17.60
N LEU A 141 7.27 8.47 16.35
CA LEU A 141 7.80 9.41 15.36
C LEU A 141 6.84 10.56 15.05
N LYS A 142 5.52 10.31 14.98
CA LYS A 142 4.53 11.37 14.81
C LYS A 142 4.55 12.36 15.99
N GLN A 143 4.74 11.87 17.21
CA GLN A 143 4.88 12.72 18.40
C GLN A 143 6.17 13.56 18.35
N ASP A 144 7.29 12.96 17.95
CA ASP A 144 8.58 13.64 17.81
C ASP A 144 8.51 14.76 16.75
N THR A 145 7.87 14.48 15.60
CA THR A 145 7.65 15.49 14.54
C THR A 145 6.81 16.66 15.07
N ALA A 146 5.71 16.38 15.77
CA ALA A 146 4.87 17.42 16.37
C ALA A 146 5.64 18.29 17.40
N MET A 147 6.55 17.69 18.17
CA MET A 147 7.41 18.44 19.10
C MET A 147 8.34 19.42 18.36
N LEU A 148 8.87 19.05 17.20
CA LEU A 148 9.75 19.92 16.41
C LEU A 148 8.97 21.05 15.72
N GLU A 149 7.76 20.76 15.24
CA GLU A 149 6.89 21.75 14.59
C GLU A 149 6.40 22.82 15.58
N THR A 150 6.06 22.43 16.81
CA THR A 150 5.63 23.38 17.86
C THR A 150 6.75 24.33 18.30
N LYS A 151 8.02 23.93 18.22
CA LYS A 151 9.18 24.81 18.50
C LYS A 151 9.42 25.89 17.45
N ASN A 152 8.88 25.74 16.24
CA ASN A 152 9.04 26.70 15.15
C ASN A 152 7.92 27.76 15.11
N VAL A 153 6.93 27.69 15.98
CA VAL A 153 5.95 28.78 16.18
C VAL A 153 6.60 29.82 17.10
N VAL A 154 7.27 30.80 16.50
CA VAL A 154 7.72 32.00 17.22
C VAL A 154 6.49 32.65 17.87
N PRO A 155 6.46 32.88 19.19
CA PRO A 155 5.42 33.71 19.78
C PRO A 155 5.64 35.12 19.24
N SER A 156 4.73 35.56 18.36
CA SER A 156 4.65 36.94 17.89
C SER A 156 4.39 37.84 19.10
N ASN A 157 5.47 38.26 19.76
CA ASN A 157 5.45 39.37 20.68
C ASN A 157 5.06 40.62 19.88
N HIS A 158 3.81 41.05 20.00
CA HIS A 158 3.47 42.46 19.86
C HIS A 158 3.17 43.01 21.24
N SER A 159 3.89 44.08 21.52
CA SER A 159 4.21 44.64 22.80
C SER A 159 3.39 45.91 23.07
N VAL A 160 3.12 46.16 24.36
CA VAL A 160 3.17 47.49 25.03
C VAL A 160 1.93 48.41 25.00
N HIS A 161 1.38 48.57 26.22
CA HIS A 161 0.79 49.76 26.88
C HIS A 161 -0.41 50.51 26.27
N ALA A 162 -1.48 50.64 27.07
CA ALA A 162 -1.99 51.95 27.47
C ALA A 162 -2.82 51.86 28.78
N ILE A 163 -2.32 52.49 29.84
CA ILE A 163 -3.07 52.83 31.05
C ILE A 163 -3.96 54.02 30.69
N MET A 164 -5.28 53.90 30.81
CA MET A 164 -6.18 55.05 30.82
C MET A 164 -6.92 55.15 32.16
N THR A 165 -6.31 55.98 33.02
CA THR A 165 -6.95 57.03 33.83
C THR A 165 -8.29 56.72 34.49
N VAL A 166 -8.21 56.50 35.80
CA VAL A 166 -9.27 56.78 36.78
C VAL A 166 -9.55 58.28 36.80
N GLN A 167 -10.76 58.69 36.42
CA GLN A 167 -11.30 60.02 36.76
C GLN A 167 -12.83 59.98 37.00
N ARG A 168 -13.15 59.64 38.26
CA ARG A 168 -14.06 60.35 39.20
C ARG A 168 -15.39 60.98 38.72
N ARG A 169 -16.41 60.72 39.57
CA ARG A 169 -17.61 61.51 39.98
C ARG A 169 -18.91 61.21 39.24
N ASN A 170 -20.08 61.18 39.87
CA ASN A 170 -20.55 61.10 41.27
C ASN A 170 -22.09 61.05 41.20
N SER A 171 -22.73 60.53 42.26
CA SER A 171 -24.11 60.86 42.70
C SER A 171 -25.28 60.26 41.89
N THR A 172 -26.37 59.72 42.46
CA THR A 172 -26.95 59.84 43.80
C THR A 172 -28.13 58.87 44.00
N LYS A 173 -28.19 58.26 45.19
CA LYS A 173 -29.33 58.11 46.13
C LYS A 173 -30.56 57.20 45.87
N LYS A 174 -30.98 56.64 47.03
CA LYS A 174 -32.28 56.16 47.54
C LYS A 174 -32.58 54.67 47.28
N LEU A 175 -32.95 53.85 48.27
CA LEU A 175 -33.47 54.06 49.63
C LEU A 175 -32.58 53.35 50.68
#